data_AF-A0A4Y7TU66-F1
#
_entry.id   AF-A0A4Y7TU66-F1
#
_cell.length_a   1.000
_cell.length_b   1.000
_cell.length_c   1.000
_cell.angle_alpha   90.00
_cell.angle_beta   90.00
_cell.angle_gamma   90.00
#
_symmetry.space_group_name_H-M   'P 1'
#
loop_
_entity.id
_entity.type
_entity.pdbx_description
1 polymer ?
#
loop_
_entity_poly.entity_id
_entity_poly.type
_entity_poly.pdbx_seq_one_letter_code
_entity_poly.pdbx_strand_id
1 'polypeptide(L)'
;MVSLEPIVCPVRDCPIPIDVMLRSSENFLIGAHKANLSHHSDGFPDVDAVSDSSEVVDVTESTETLKLLMKFVHKRPYPNVSLLQDNVLLDLAMASEKYMVHSAMIACSMCLQFTAQKYPIRALAYAVQYGYAEIMDAAAPFTVFESMETVENGLNSESALFAWVGQKRRFEKGFGSN
;
A
#
# COMPACT_ATOMS: atom_id res chain seq x y z
N MET A 1 -20.50 -24.67 -15.36
CA MET A 1 -20.98 -23.32 -15.71
C MET A 1 -20.34 -22.34 -14.74
N VAL A 2 -19.30 -21.63 -15.17
CA VAL A 2 -18.76 -20.51 -14.38
C VAL A 2 -19.76 -19.38 -14.55
N SER A 3 -20.40 -18.96 -13.46
CA SER A 3 -21.25 -17.77 -13.47
C SER A 3 -20.37 -16.58 -13.85
N LEU A 4 -20.61 -15.99 -15.03
CA LEU A 4 -19.99 -14.73 -15.42
C LEU A 4 -20.66 -13.63 -14.61
N GLU A 5 -20.18 -13.40 -13.39
CA GLU A 5 -20.60 -12.23 -12.62
C GLU A 5 -20.29 -10.97 -13.45
N PRO A 6 -21.21 -9.99 -13.50
CA PRO A 6 -20.96 -8.77 -14.24
C PRO A 6 -19.77 -8.05 -13.61
N ILE A 7 -18.83 -7.63 -14.45
CA ILE A 7 -17.69 -6.82 -14.02
C ILE A 7 -18.24 -5.45 -13.61
N VAL A 8 -17.96 -5.03 -12.39
CA VAL A 8 -18.49 -3.80 -11.80
C VAL A 8 -17.36 -2.90 -11.31
N CYS A 9 -17.59 -1.59 -11.38
CA CYS A 9 -16.79 -0.63 -10.64
C CYS A 9 -17.07 -0.82 -9.14
N PRO A 10 -16.04 -0.92 -8.30
CA PRO A 10 -16.24 -1.17 -6.86
C PRO A 10 -16.71 0.07 -6.09
N VAL A 11 -16.73 1.24 -6.73
CA VAL A 11 -17.31 2.46 -6.15
C VAL A 11 -18.82 2.43 -6.36
N ARG A 12 -19.55 2.43 -5.24
CA ARG A 12 -21.02 2.37 -5.22
C ARG A 12 -21.64 3.50 -6.05
N ASP A 13 -22.66 3.16 -6.83
CA ASP A 13 -23.43 4.10 -7.65
C ASP A 13 -22.52 4.95 -8.57
N CYS A 14 -21.46 4.34 -9.11
CA CYS A 14 -20.60 4.97 -10.12
C CYS A 14 -21.33 5.01 -11.48
N PRO A 15 -21.59 6.21 -12.03
CA PRO A 15 -22.29 6.33 -13.32
C PRO A 15 -21.34 6.24 -14.52
N ILE A 16 -20.03 6.17 -14.29
CA ILE A 16 -19.02 6.21 -15.35
C ILE A 16 -18.97 4.82 -16.01
N PRO A 17 -19.05 4.71 -17.34
CA PRO A 17 -18.82 3.45 -18.03
C PRO A 17 -17.44 2.88 -17.74
N ILE A 18 -17.35 1.56 -17.55
CA ILE A 18 -16.08 0.86 -17.39
C ILE A 18 -15.41 0.80 -18.77
N ASP A 19 -14.16 1.24 -18.87
CA ASP A 19 -13.36 1.27 -20.10
C ASP A 19 -11.99 0.59 -19.94
N VAL A 20 -11.71 0.05 -18.75
CA VAL A 20 -10.55 -0.79 -18.44
C VAL A 20 -10.88 -1.75 -17.29
N MET A 21 -10.29 -2.95 -17.31
CA MET A 21 -10.45 -3.95 -16.27
C MET A 21 -9.10 -4.26 -15.64
N LEU A 22 -9.06 -4.30 -14.30
CA LEU A 22 -7.88 -4.74 -13.56
C LEU A 22 -8.11 -6.17 -13.08
N ARG A 23 -7.18 -7.07 -13.36
CA ARG A 23 -7.19 -8.43 -12.80
C ARG A 23 -6.29 -8.49 -11.59
N SER A 24 -6.88 -8.76 -10.43
CA SER A 24 -6.15 -8.91 -9.17
C SER A 24 -5.27 -10.16 -9.17
N SER A 25 -4.39 -10.27 -8.16
CA SER A 25 -3.59 -11.46 -7.93
C SER A 25 -4.43 -12.72 -7.64
N GLU A 26 -5.67 -12.57 -7.17
CA GLU A 26 -6.61 -13.68 -7.00
C GLU A 26 -7.48 -13.93 -8.25
N ASN A 27 -7.12 -13.36 -9.40
CA ASN A 27 -7.78 -13.49 -10.70
C ASN A 27 -9.20 -12.90 -10.79
N PHE A 28 -9.59 -12.01 -9.87
CA PHE A 28 -10.86 -11.29 -9.98
C PHE A 28 -10.73 -10.06 -10.88
N LEU A 29 -11.75 -9.82 -11.71
CA LEU A 29 -11.84 -8.65 -12.57
C LEU A 29 -12.55 -7.50 -11.86
N ILE A 30 -11.94 -6.33 -11.87
CA ILE A 30 -12.45 -5.11 -11.26
C ILE A 30 -12.60 -4.06 -12.34
N GLY A 31 -13.79 -3.48 -12.47
CA GLY A 31 -14.02 -2.39 -13.41
C GLY A 31 -13.37 -1.09 -12.93
N ALA A 32 -12.68 -0.40 -13.82
CA ALA A 32 -12.06 0.89 -13.57
C ALA A 32 -12.29 1.85 -14.74
N HIS A 33 -11.76 3.07 -14.61
CA HIS A 33 -11.94 4.14 -15.59
C HIS A 33 -10.60 4.77 -15.93
N LYS A 34 -10.16 4.68 -17.19
CA LYS A 34 -8.85 5.18 -17.66
C LYS A 34 -8.62 6.64 -17.25
N ALA A 35 -9.62 7.49 -17.49
CA ALA A 35 -9.58 8.91 -17.12
C ALA A 35 -9.43 9.16 -15.61
N ASN A 36 -10.03 8.32 -14.76
CA ASN A 36 -9.87 8.47 -13.31
C ASN A 36 -8.48 8.03 -12.86
N LEU A 37 -7.96 6.92 -13.41
CA LEU A 37 -6.60 6.47 -13.12
C LEU A 37 -5.60 7.54 -13.54
N SER A 38 -5.65 8.03 -14.78
CA SER A 38 -4.69 9.04 -15.27
C SER A 38 -4.76 10.38 -14.53
N HIS A 39 -5.92 10.77 -14.00
CA HIS A 39 -6.05 12.02 -13.23
C HIS A 39 -5.59 11.93 -11.77
N HIS A 40 -5.55 10.72 -11.20
CA HIS A 40 -5.36 10.53 -9.77
C HIS A 40 -4.16 9.62 -9.42
N SER A 41 -3.39 9.21 -10.42
CA SER A 41 -2.26 8.30 -10.28
C SER A 41 -1.25 8.53 -11.40
N ASP A 42 0.04 8.37 -11.10
CA ASP A 42 1.13 8.50 -12.07
C ASP A 42 1.85 7.16 -12.33
N GLY A 43 1.48 6.09 -11.62
CA GLY A 43 2.16 4.79 -11.68
C GLY A 43 1.35 3.65 -12.27
N PHE A 44 0.09 3.86 -12.65
CA PHE A 44 -0.63 2.83 -13.40
C PHE A 44 0.00 2.65 -14.79
N PRO A 45 0.09 1.41 -15.32
CA PRO A 45 0.55 1.17 -16.68
C PRO A 45 -0.21 2.07 -17.66
N ASP A 46 0.48 2.57 -18.68
CA ASP A 46 -0.08 3.53 -19.63
C ASP A 46 -1.38 2.98 -20.25
N VAL A 47 -2.51 3.42 -19.68
CA VAL A 47 -3.84 3.00 -20.09
C VAL A 47 -4.20 3.59 -21.45
N ASP A 48 -3.51 4.65 -21.88
CA ASP A 48 -3.72 5.33 -23.17
C ASP A 48 -2.96 4.65 -24.31
N ALA A 49 -1.94 3.84 -24.02
CA ALA A 49 -1.29 2.98 -25.00
C ALA A 49 -2.21 1.86 -25.53
N VAL A 50 -3.42 1.74 -24.99
CA VAL A 50 -4.30 0.60 -25.23
C VAL A 50 -5.60 1.01 -25.89
N SER A 51 -5.79 0.51 -27.11
CA SER A 51 -6.83 0.97 -28.03
C SER A 51 -8.22 0.38 -27.80
N ASP A 52 -8.35 -0.71 -27.03
CA ASP A 52 -9.59 -1.48 -26.90
C ASP A 52 -10.20 -1.46 -25.49
N SER A 53 -11.52 -1.26 -25.40
CA SER A 53 -12.31 -1.20 -24.16
C SER A 53 -12.53 -2.55 -23.47
N SER A 54 -11.96 -3.64 -24.00
CA SER A 54 -12.00 -4.99 -23.44
C SER A 54 -10.71 -5.40 -22.75
N GLU A 55 -9.79 -4.46 -22.54
CA GLU A 55 -8.47 -4.79 -22.01
C GLU A 55 -8.52 -5.14 -20.53
N VAL A 56 -7.85 -6.26 -20.21
CA VAL A 56 -7.58 -6.69 -18.86
C VAL A 56 -6.10 -6.47 -18.56
N VAL A 57 -5.83 -5.64 -17.55
CA VAL A 57 -4.48 -5.38 -17.04
C VAL A 57 -4.26 -6.26 -15.81
N ASP A 58 -3.31 -7.18 -15.89
CA ASP A 58 -2.91 -8.01 -14.75
C ASP A 58 -2.07 -7.19 -13.77
N VAL A 59 -2.45 -7.21 -12.49
CA VAL A 59 -1.78 -6.49 -11.41
C VAL A 59 -1.47 -7.43 -10.24
N THR A 60 -0.54 -7.04 -9.37
CA THR A 60 -0.06 -7.89 -8.27
C THR A 60 -0.87 -7.76 -6.99
N GLU A 61 -1.73 -6.75 -6.94
CA GLU A 61 -2.51 -6.35 -5.78
C GLU A 61 -3.73 -7.25 -5.61
N SER A 62 -4.12 -7.44 -4.34
CA SER A 62 -5.33 -8.16 -3.99
C SER A 62 -6.59 -7.42 -4.46
N THR A 63 -7.69 -8.16 -4.56
CA THR A 63 -9.00 -7.62 -4.89
C THR A 63 -9.39 -6.52 -3.91
N GLU A 64 -9.12 -6.72 -2.62
CA GLU A 64 -9.46 -5.75 -1.57
C GLU A 64 -8.66 -4.45 -1.70
N THR A 65 -7.35 -4.55 -1.93
CA THR A 65 -6.47 -3.39 -2.13
C THR A 65 -6.89 -2.57 -3.34
N LEU A 66 -7.19 -3.23 -4.47
CA LEU A 66 -7.66 -2.56 -5.68
C LEU A 66 -9.00 -1.86 -5.46
N LYS A 67 -9.95 -2.52 -4.77
CA LYS A 67 -11.24 -1.90 -4.42
C LYS A 67 -11.06 -0.65 -3.56
N LEU A 68 -10.09 -0.63 -2.66
CA LEU A 68 -9.75 0.54 -1.86
C LEU A 68 -9.10 1.65 -2.69
N LEU A 69 -8.11 1.32 -3.52
CA LEU A 69 -7.50 2.28 -4.45
C LEU A 69 -8.54 2.93 -5.37
N MET A 70 -9.48 2.14 -5.89
CA MET A 70 -10.57 2.67 -6.72
C MET A 70 -11.35 3.78 -6.00
N LYS A 71 -11.52 3.71 -4.68
CA LYS A 71 -12.19 4.79 -3.93
C LYS A 71 -11.38 6.09 -3.88
N PHE A 72 -10.05 6.02 -3.94
CA PHE A 72 -9.17 7.19 -3.93
C PHE A 72 -9.02 7.86 -5.30
N VAL A 73 -9.20 7.10 -6.39
CA VAL A 73 -9.19 7.63 -7.76
C VAL A 73 -10.57 8.09 -8.24
N HIS A 74 -11.59 8.08 -7.37
CA HIS A 74 -12.89 8.65 -7.66
C HIS A 74 -13.10 9.94 -6.87
N LYS A 75 -13.82 10.90 -7.45
CA LYS A 75 -14.27 12.13 -6.79
C LYS A 75 -15.42 11.83 -5.79
N ARG A 76 -15.12 11.05 -4.76
CA ARG A 76 -16.00 10.65 -3.67
C ARG A 76 -15.27 10.83 -2.33
N PRO A 77 -15.97 10.85 -1.20
CA PRO A 77 -15.31 10.83 0.11
C PRO A 77 -14.35 9.65 0.23
N TYR A 78 -13.11 9.92 0.63
CA TYR A 78 -12.11 8.89 0.82
C TYR A 78 -12.49 7.94 1.95
N PRO A 79 -12.12 6.65 1.86
CA PRO A 79 -12.36 5.72 2.95
C PRO A 79 -11.54 6.13 4.18
N ASN A 80 -12.11 5.91 5.37
CA ASN A 80 -11.35 6.10 6.59
C ASN A 80 -10.36 4.93 6.78
N VAL A 81 -9.10 5.17 6.44
CA VAL A 81 -8.03 4.16 6.49
C VAL A 81 -7.71 3.68 7.90
N SER A 82 -8.05 4.44 8.94
CA SER A 82 -7.82 4.05 10.34
C SER A 82 -8.73 2.93 10.83
N LEU A 83 -9.78 2.60 10.07
CA LEU A 83 -10.70 1.48 10.34
C LEU A 83 -10.32 0.20 9.59
N LEU A 84 -9.28 0.23 8.76
CA LEU A 84 -8.83 -0.94 8.01
C LEU A 84 -8.11 -1.92 8.95
N GLN A 85 -8.15 -3.20 8.59
CA GLN A 85 -7.29 -4.19 9.22
C GLN A 85 -5.82 -3.87 8.90
N ASP A 86 -4.92 -4.18 9.83
CA ASP A 86 -3.52 -3.76 9.77
C ASP A 86 -2.81 -4.25 8.49
N ASN A 87 -3.10 -5.48 8.03
CA ASN A 87 -2.57 -6.00 6.77
C ASN A 87 -3.11 -5.23 5.55
N VAL A 88 -4.41 -4.95 5.53
CA VAL A 88 -5.07 -4.22 4.44
C VAL A 88 -4.55 -2.78 4.34
N LEU A 89 -4.27 -2.12 5.47
CA LEU A 89 -3.68 -0.78 5.49
C LEU A 89 -2.28 -0.76 4.85
N LEU A 90 -1.42 -1.70 5.22
CA LEU A 90 -0.06 -1.79 4.67
C LEU A 90 -0.08 -2.13 3.18
N ASP A 91 -0.95 -3.06 2.77
CA ASP A 91 -1.09 -3.44 1.36
C ASP A 91 -1.61 -2.27 0.52
N LEU A 92 -2.56 -1.49 1.05
CA LEU A 92 -3.03 -0.24 0.45
C LEU A 92 -1.91 0.81 0.37
N ALA A 93 -1.11 0.95 1.44
CA ALA A 93 0.00 1.90 1.47
C ALA A 93 1.03 1.57 0.37
N MET A 94 1.50 0.32 0.30
CA MET A 94 2.45 -0.12 -0.73
C MET A 94 1.90 0.06 -2.15
N ALA A 95 0.63 -0.29 -2.37
CA ALA A 95 0.01 -0.12 -3.67
C ALA A 95 -0.19 1.37 -4.03
N SER A 96 -0.50 2.22 -3.04
CA SER A 96 -0.62 3.67 -3.25
C SER A 96 0.71 4.30 -3.67
N GLU A 97 1.83 3.85 -3.12
CA GLU A 97 3.16 4.27 -3.53
C GLU A 97 3.49 3.77 -4.94
N LYS A 98 3.29 2.47 -5.20
CA LYS A 98 3.56 1.86 -6.51
C LYS A 98 2.83 2.58 -7.64
N TYR A 99 1.57 2.95 -7.40
CA TYR A 99 0.74 3.63 -8.38
C TYR A 99 0.75 5.15 -8.25
N MET A 100 1.51 5.71 -7.31
CA MET A 100 1.58 7.15 -7.06
C MET A 100 0.20 7.79 -6.83
N VAL A 101 -0.68 7.11 -6.10
CA VAL A 101 -2.00 7.64 -5.71
C VAL A 101 -1.81 8.53 -4.48
N HIS A 102 -1.39 9.78 -4.71
CA HIS A 102 -0.94 10.70 -3.65
C HIS A 102 -1.93 10.90 -2.49
N SER A 103 -3.23 10.91 -2.77
CA SER A 103 -4.26 11.03 -1.74
C SER A 103 -4.27 9.82 -0.79
N ALA A 104 -4.08 8.61 -1.32
CA ALA A 104 -3.96 7.38 -0.54
C ALA A 104 -2.61 7.31 0.19
N MET A 105 -1.52 7.72 -0.46
CA MET A 105 -0.18 7.76 0.16
C MET A 105 -0.19 8.59 1.45
N ILE A 106 -0.72 9.82 1.39
CA ILE A 106 -0.80 10.71 2.56
C ILE A 106 -1.69 10.12 3.65
N ALA A 107 -2.88 9.60 3.29
CA ALA A 107 -3.80 9.02 4.26
C ALA A 107 -3.17 7.80 4.97
N CYS A 108 -2.54 6.91 4.21
CA CYS A 108 -1.92 5.70 4.74
C CYS A 108 -0.68 6.01 5.57
N SER A 109 0.23 6.86 5.09
CA SER A 109 1.47 7.20 5.81
C SER A 109 1.19 7.87 7.15
N MET A 110 0.23 8.80 7.21
CA MET A 110 -0.22 9.39 8.47
C MET A 110 -0.79 8.34 9.41
N CYS A 111 -1.65 7.44 8.92
CA CYS A 111 -2.21 6.38 9.75
C CYS A 111 -1.11 5.45 10.28
N LEU A 112 -0.21 4.99 9.41
CA LEU A 112 0.93 4.12 9.73
C LEU A 112 1.83 4.76 10.78
N GLN A 113 2.11 6.06 10.71
CA GLN A 113 2.90 6.78 11.72
C GLN A 113 2.32 6.61 13.13
N PHE A 114 1.03 6.83 13.31
CA PHE A 114 0.37 6.75 14.62
C PHE A 114 0.09 5.32 15.10
N THR A 115 0.21 4.34 14.22
CA THR A 115 -0.10 2.94 14.51
C THR A 115 1.11 2.02 14.37
N ALA A 116 2.30 2.59 14.14
CA ALA A 116 3.54 1.85 13.88
C ALA A 116 3.85 0.78 14.94
N GLN A 117 3.54 1.04 16.21
CA GLN A 117 3.73 0.08 17.31
C GLN A 117 2.98 -1.25 17.13
N LYS A 118 1.89 -1.29 16.34
CA LYS A 118 1.11 -2.50 16.08
C LYS A 118 1.81 -3.48 15.14
N TYR A 119 2.66 -2.96 14.24
CA TYR A 119 3.35 -3.75 13.21
C TYR A 119 4.72 -3.14 12.89
N PRO A 120 5.59 -3.03 13.90
CA PRO A 120 6.75 -2.14 13.83
C PRO A 120 7.75 -2.53 12.75
N ILE A 121 7.95 -3.82 12.48
CA ILE A 121 8.85 -4.28 11.41
C ILE A 121 8.30 -3.90 10.03
N ARG A 122 7.00 -4.14 9.76
CA ARG A 122 6.39 -3.81 8.47
C ARG A 122 6.28 -2.30 8.24
N ALA A 123 5.94 -1.54 9.29
CA ALA A 123 5.95 -0.08 9.24
C ALA A 123 7.36 0.45 8.93
N LEU A 124 8.38 -0.10 9.58
CA LEU A 124 9.77 0.27 9.33
C LEU A 124 10.21 -0.10 7.90
N ALA A 125 9.83 -1.27 7.39
CA ALA A 125 10.12 -1.69 6.02
C ALA A 125 9.52 -0.72 4.99
N TYR A 126 8.23 -0.41 5.13
CA TYR A 126 7.56 0.60 4.31
C TYR A 126 8.26 1.97 4.40
N ALA A 127 8.54 2.43 5.61
CA ALA A 127 9.13 3.74 5.85
C ALA A 127 10.54 3.87 5.26
N VAL A 128 11.36 2.83 5.33
CA VAL A 128 12.69 2.84 4.71
C VAL A 128 12.60 2.75 3.19
N GLN A 129 11.70 1.92 2.66
CA GLN A 129 11.54 1.76 1.22
C GLN A 129 11.12 3.06 0.53
N TYR A 130 10.28 3.87 1.18
CA TYR A 130 9.70 5.09 0.58
C TYR A 130 10.20 6.39 1.23
N GLY A 131 11.06 6.33 2.24
CA GLY A 131 11.74 7.50 2.82
C GLY A 131 10.97 8.30 3.87
N TYR A 132 10.05 7.66 4.62
CA TYR A 132 9.26 8.32 5.67
C TYR A 132 9.95 8.33 7.04
N ALA A 133 10.79 9.34 7.29
CA ALA A 133 11.59 9.46 8.53
C ALA A 133 10.74 9.42 9.81
N GLU A 134 9.57 10.06 9.81
CA GLU A 134 8.69 10.12 10.97
C GLU A 134 8.11 8.74 11.33
N ILE A 135 7.88 7.88 10.32
CA ILE A 135 7.43 6.51 10.53
C ILE A 135 8.61 5.64 10.98
N MET A 136 9.82 5.86 10.44
CA MET A 136 11.02 5.17 10.91
C MET A 136 11.25 5.43 12.41
N ASP A 137 11.20 6.70 12.82
CA ASP A 137 11.37 7.11 14.23
C ASP A 137 10.27 6.54 15.13
N ALA A 138 9.03 6.48 14.65
CA ALA A 138 7.91 5.91 15.39
C ALA A 138 7.99 4.38 15.52
N ALA A 139 8.41 3.68 14.47
CA ALA A 139 8.40 2.21 14.42
C ALA A 139 9.62 1.60 15.11
N ALA A 140 10.79 2.21 14.95
CA ALA A 140 12.04 1.57 15.27
C ALA A 140 12.30 1.26 16.76
N PRO A 141 11.82 2.05 17.74
CA PRO A 141 11.92 1.68 19.16
C PRO A 141 11.24 0.34 19.48
N PHE A 142 10.23 -0.05 18.70
CA PHE A 142 9.50 -1.30 18.91
C PHE A 142 10.13 -2.50 18.19
N THR A 143 11.15 -2.31 17.35
CA THR A 143 11.85 -3.40 16.66
C THR A 143 13.16 -3.81 17.33
N VAL A 144 13.68 -3.05 18.31
CA VAL A 144 15.00 -3.30 18.92
C VAL A 144 15.12 -4.65 19.62
N PHE A 145 14.01 -5.16 20.17
CA PHE A 145 13.96 -6.44 20.87
C PHE A 145 13.76 -7.64 19.95
N GLU A 146 13.49 -7.40 18.67
CA GLU A 146 13.28 -8.45 17.69
C GLU A 146 14.61 -9.14 17.32
N SER A 147 14.50 -10.40 16.91
CA SER A 147 15.65 -11.15 16.44
C SER A 147 16.18 -10.58 15.12
N MET A 148 17.48 -10.75 14.85
CA MET A 148 18.07 -10.33 13.58
C MET A 148 17.39 -11.04 12.40
N GLU A 149 17.07 -12.32 12.55
CA GLU A 149 16.35 -13.12 11.54
C GLU A 149 14.95 -12.55 11.26
N THR A 150 14.20 -12.19 12.31
CA THR A 150 12.85 -11.60 12.16
C THR A 150 12.92 -10.29 11.37
N VAL A 151 13.89 -9.44 11.69
CA VAL A 151 14.02 -8.12 11.07
C VAL A 151 14.59 -8.22 9.66
N GLU A 152 15.54 -9.12 9.41
CA GLU A 152 16.06 -9.40 8.06
C GLU A 152 14.96 -9.93 7.14
N ASN A 153 14.13 -10.86 7.61
CA ASN A 153 13.00 -11.37 6.83
C ASN A 153 11.90 -10.31 6.59
N GLY A 154 11.77 -9.32 7.47
CA GLY A 154 10.77 -8.28 7.36
C GLY A 154 11.23 -7.02 6.61
N LEU A 155 12.53 -6.69 6.68
CA LEU A 155 13.15 -5.58 5.96
C LEU A 155 13.70 -6.09 4.63
N ASN A 156 12.97 -5.81 3.55
CA ASN A 156 13.42 -6.12 2.18
C ASN A 156 14.54 -5.18 1.67
N SER A 157 15.46 -4.74 2.55
CA SER A 157 16.53 -3.79 2.21
C SER A 157 17.75 -3.97 3.12
N GLU A 158 18.90 -4.27 2.50
CA GLU A 158 20.19 -4.42 3.21
C GLU A 158 20.65 -3.12 3.89
N SER A 159 20.39 -1.97 3.26
CA SER A 159 20.74 -0.67 3.84
C SER A 159 19.85 -0.35 5.05
N ALA A 160 18.56 -0.73 5.00
CA ALA A 160 17.64 -0.65 6.12
C ALA A 160 18.12 -1.51 7.29
N LEU A 161 18.53 -2.75 7.00
CA LEU A 161 19.02 -3.68 7.99
C LEU A 161 20.29 -3.13 8.68
N PHE A 162 21.23 -2.56 7.91
CA PHE A 162 22.43 -1.96 8.48
C PHE A 162 22.10 -0.76 9.39
N ALA A 163 21.19 0.11 8.97
CA ALA A 163 20.74 1.24 9.79
C ALA A 163 20.07 0.77 11.10
N TRP A 164 19.22 -0.26 11.01
CA TRP A 164 18.57 -0.87 12.16
C TRP A 164 19.58 -1.51 13.13
N VAL A 165 20.58 -2.24 12.65
CA VAL A 165 21.66 -2.80 13.50
C VAL A 165 22.38 -1.70 14.26
N GLY A 166 22.66 -0.57 13.59
CA GLY A 166 23.24 0.61 14.23
C GLY A 166 22.38 1.14 15.38
N GLN A 167 21.07 1.20 15.19
CA GLN A 167 20.12 1.64 16.20
C GLN A 167 19.99 0.67 17.38
N LYS A 168 19.87 -0.64 17.10
CA LYS A 168 19.82 -1.68 18.14
C LYS A 168 21.03 -1.60 19.07
N ARG A 169 22.23 -1.47 18.51
CA ARG A 169 23.47 -1.29 19.28
C ARG A 169 23.47 -0.02 20.15
N ARG A 170 22.90 1.08 19.66
CA ARG A 170 22.78 2.34 20.44
C ARG A 170 21.81 2.18 21.60
N PHE A 171 20.68 1.52 21.37
CA PHE A 171 19.69 1.21 22.39
C PHE A 171 20.28 0.33 23.50
N GLU A 172 20.98 -0.76 23.14
CA GLU A 172 21.64 -1.66 24.10
C GLU A 172 22.70 -0.95 24.96
N LYS A 173 23.50 -0.06 24.36
CA LYS A 173 24.48 0.76 25.09
C LYS A 173 23.84 1.74 26.08
N GLY A 174 22.65 2.26 25.76
CA GLY A 174 21.89 3.14 26.65
C GLY A 174 21.39 2.46 27.92
N PHE A 175 21.12 1.14 27.88
CA PHE A 175 20.72 0.34 29.04
C PHE A 175 21.91 -0.18 29.86
N GLY A 176 23.07 -0.40 29.25
CA GLY A 176 24.28 -0.86 29.94
C GLY A 176 25.03 0.20 30.75
N SER A 177 24.47 1.41 30.89
CA SER A 177 25.10 2.57 31.55
C SER A 177 24.45 2.96 32.88
N ASN A 178 23.56 2.13 33.44
CA ASN A 178 22.94 2.33 34.75
C ASN A 178 23.35 1.23 35.75
#